data_AF-A0A7D9MJB2-F1
#
_entry.id   AF-A0A7D9MJB2-F1
#
_cell.length_a   1.000
_cell.length_b   1.000
_cell.length_c   1.000
_cell.angle_alpha   90.00
_cell.angle_beta   90.00
_cell.angle_gamma   90.00
#
_symmetry.space_group_name_H-M   'P 1'
#
loop_
_entity.id
_entity.type
_entity.pdbx_description
1 polymer ?
#
loop_
_entity_poly.entity_id
_entity_poly.type
_entity_poly.pdbx_seq_one_letter_code
_entity_poly.pdbx_strand_id
1 'polypeptide(L)'
;MASTGYGPSRESRWSRLTFDGNESNYELWEAKFLAHMRLLKLKDTILPSEEEADATKNEECYAELIQCLDDTSLSLVMRDATDDGRKALQILRDHYANQGKPRIITLYTELTSLEKALHETVTDCLIRAEKAITALKNAKETLSDGLIIAMILKGLPDSYKPFSIHVTQSASEITFAKFKSMLRSFEETEKLNTKPKVDQVIKAEFPSQTMTCYGCGKRGHLVRECPAKSEKKWCNYHKSTTHSDSTCRSQQKSKDQAKQVSEKENTSKDEHSFAFKVNDEATGKINRMGML
;
A
#
# COMPACT_ATOMS: atom_id res chain seq x y z
N MET A 1 -23.48 -62.98 -1.10
CA MET A 1 -24.48 -61.90 -1.26
C MET A 1 -23.72 -60.59 -1.40
N ALA A 2 -23.38 -60.20 -2.62
CA ALA A 2 -22.72 -58.92 -2.87
C ALA A 2 -23.81 -57.85 -2.96
N SER A 3 -23.83 -56.96 -1.96
CA SER A 3 -24.72 -55.82 -1.89
C SER A 3 -24.27 -54.81 -2.95
N THR A 4 -24.99 -54.74 -4.07
CA THR A 4 -24.79 -53.70 -5.08
C THR A 4 -25.27 -52.37 -4.50
N GLY A 5 -24.32 -51.56 -4.04
CA GLY A 5 -24.57 -50.19 -3.61
C GLY A 5 -25.01 -49.32 -4.78
N TYR A 6 -26.30 -49.33 -5.09
CA TYR A 6 -26.94 -48.23 -5.80
C TYR A 6 -27.13 -47.09 -4.80
N GLY A 7 -26.14 -46.20 -4.74
CA GLY A 7 -26.35 -44.86 -4.18
C GLY A 7 -27.42 -44.12 -5.01
N PRO A 8 -28.19 -43.20 -4.43
CA PRO A 8 -29.24 -42.50 -5.16
C PRO A 8 -28.61 -41.63 -6.25
N SER A 9 -28.56 -42.16 -7.48
CA SER A 9 -28.31 -41.38 -8.70
C SER A 9 -29.54 -40.53 -8.98
N ARG A 10 -29.71 -39.43 -8.23
CA ARG A 10 -30.93 -38.62 -8.29
C ARG A 10 -30.70 -37.15 -7.95
N GLU A 11 -29.66 -36.53 -8.52
CA GLU A 11 -29.92 -35.19 -9.07
C GLU A 11 -30.73 -35.41 -10.34
N SER A 12 -32.06 -35.48 -10.15
CA SER A 12 -33.00 -35.62 -11.25
C SER A 12 -32.76 -34.46 -12.22
N ARG A 13 -32.82 -34.72 -13.53
CA ARG A 13 -32.73 -33.67 -14.57
C ARG A 13 -33.69 -32.50 -14.25
N TRP A 14 -34.82 -32.83 -13.65
CA TRP A 14 -35.85 -31.93 -13.14
C TRP A 14 -35.34 -30.96 -12.07
N SER A 15 -34.52 -31.42 -11.11
CA SER A 15 -33.92 -30.54 -10.08
C SER A 15 -32.97 -29.48 -10.66
N ARG A 16 -32.48 -29.66 -11.89
CA ARG A 16 -31.65 -28.66 -12.58
C ARG A 16 -32.45 -27.69 -13.43
N LEU A 17 -33.74 -27.98 -13.62
CA LEU A 17 -34.67 -27.22 -14.44
C LEU A 17 -35.62 -26.36 -13.59
N THR A 18 -35.74 -26.65 -12.29
CA THR A 18 -36.46 -25.81 -11.33
C THR A 18 -35.74 -24.48 -11.12
N PHE A 19 -36.49 -23.39 -11.17
CA PHE A 19 -36.05 -22.06 -10.79
C PHE A 19 -36.10 -21.91 -9.28
N ASP A 20 -35.11 -21.23 -8.71
CA ASP A 20 -34.95 -21.02 -7.27
C ASP A 20 -35.49 -19.65 -6.81
N GLY A 21 -36.11 -18.89 -7.72
CA GLY A 21 -36.56 -17.51 -7.46
C GLY A 21 -35.42 -16.48 -7.40
N ASN A 22 -34.16 -16.90 -7.59
CA ASN A 22 -33.01 -16.00 -7.49
C ASN A 22 -32.80 -15.24 -8.80
N GLU A 23 -32.97 -13.92 -8.73
CA GLU A 23 -32.78 -12.99 -9.85
C GLU A 23 -31.43 -13.19 -10.56
N SER A 24 -30.36 -13.42 -9.78
CA SER A 24 -28.99 -13.53 -10.31
C SER A 24 -28.81 -14.79 -11.18
N ASN A 25 -29.67 -15.79 -10.98
CA ASN A 25 -29.66 -17.05 -11.69
C ASN A 25 -30.70 -17.10 -12.82
N TYR A 26 -31.56 -16.08 -12.96
CA TYR A 26 -32.68 -16.08 -13.90
C TYR A 26 -32.23 -16.25 -15.35
N GLU A 27 -31.21 -15.51 -15.81
CA GLU A 27 -30.70 -15.65 -17.18
C GLU A 27 -30.19 -17.08 -17.47
N LEU A 28 -29.49 -17.68 -16.49
CA LEU A 28 -28.95 -19.03 -16.62
C LEU A 28 -30.06 -20.07 -16.61
N TRP A 29 -31.08 -19.88 -15.78
CA TRP A 29 -32.25 -20.74 -15.71
C TRP A 29 -33.06 -20.66 -17.01
N GLU A 30 -33.36 -19.45 -17.49
CA GLU A 30 -34.14 -19.23 -18.72
C GLU A 30 -33.46 -19.91 -19.92
N ALA A 31 -32.13 -19.81 -20.04
CA ALA A 31 -31.39 -20.51 -21.09
C ALA A 31 -31.56 -22.03 -21.03
N LYS A 32 -31.54 -22.64 -19.83
CA LYS A 32 -31.77 -24.08 -19.63
C LYS A 32 -33.22 -24.46 -19.91
N PHE A 33 -34.17 -23.66 -19.46
CA PHE A 33 -35.59 -23.86 -19.70
C PHE A 33 -35.92 -23.79 -21.21
N LEU A 34 -35.44 -22.77 -21.93
CA LEU A 34 -35.62 -22.69 -23.38
C LEU A 34 -34.95 -23.84 -24.14
N ALA A 35 -33.83 -24.36 -23.63
CA ALA A 35 -33.22 -25.57 -24.20
C ALA A 35 -34.10 -26.81 -23.99
N HIS A 36 -34.75 -26.92 -22.83
CA HIS A 36 -35.73 -27.98 -22.56
C HIS A 36 -36.97 -27.86 -23.46
N MET A 37 -37.54 -26.66 -23.60
CA MET A 37 -38.67 -26.40 -24.50
C MET A 37 -38.35 -26.72 -25.96
N ARG A 38 -37.07 -26.60 -26.38
CA ARG A 38 -36.63 -27.04 -27.71
C ARG A 38 -36.72 -28.56 -27.87
N LEU A 39 -36.39 -29.33 -26.84
CA LEU A 39 -36.51 -30.79 -26.87
C LEU A 39 -37.98 -31.22 -26.98
N LEU A 40 -38.88 -30.45 -26.37
CA LEU A 40 -40.33 -30.65 -26.47
C LEU A 40 -40.93 -30.09 -27.78
N LYS A 41 -40.14 -29.42 -28.63
CA LYS A 41 -40.57 -28.72 -29.85
C LYS A 41 -41.59 -27.59 -29.60
N LEU A 42 -41.54 -27.00 -28.40
CA LEU A 42 -42.42 -25.91 -27.95
C LEU A 42 -41.71 -24.54 -27.90
N LYS A 43 -40.40 -24.51 -28.16
CA LYS A 43 -39.59 -23.29 -28.06
C LYS A 43 -40.09 -22.14 -28.96
N ASP A 44 -40.54 -22.45 -30.16
CA ASP A 44 -40.97 -21.41 -31.10
C ASP A 44 -42.34 -20.84 -30.71
N THR A 45 -43.15 -21.61 -29.98
CA THR A 45 -44.48 -21.20 -29.48
C THR A 45 -44.38 -20.25 -28.27
N ILE A 46 -43.44 -20.52 -27.35
CA ILE A 46 -43.29 -19.72 -26.13
C ILE A 46 -42.56 -18.39 -26.37
N LEU A 47 -41.77 -18.29 -27.45
CA LEU A 47 -41.05 -17.07 -27.79
C LEU A 47 -41.95 -16.06 -28.51
N PRO A 48 -41.63 -14.76 -28.42
CA PRO A 48 -42.35 -13.75 -29.17
C PRO A 48 -42.26 -13.98 -30.69
N SER A 49 -43.38 -14.26 -31.34
CA SER A 49 -43.57 -14.34 -32.79
C SER A 49 -44.67 -13.38 -33.26
N GLU A 50 -44.58 -12.88 -34.50
CA GLU A 50 -45.64 -12.09 -35.14
C GLU A 50 -46.88 -12.94 -35.48
N GLU A 51 -46.73 -14.26 -35.52
CA GLU A 51 -47.82 -15.21 -35.72
C GLU A 51 -48.56 -15.51 -34.41
N GLU A 52 -49.88 -15.65 -34.48
CA GLU A 52 -50.69 -16.14 -33.35
C GLU A 52 -50.20 -17.53 -32.97
N ALA A 53 -49.82 -17.70 -31.70
CA ALA A 53 -49.39 -18.97 -31.19
C ALA A 53 -50.57 -19.96 -31.18
N ASP A 54 -50.31 -21.19 -31.59
CA ASP A 54 -51.25 -22.31 -31.46
C ASP A 54 -51.69 -22.42 -30.00
N ALA A 55 -52.98 -22.15 -29.74
CA ALA A 55 -53.53 -22.02 -28.39
C ALA A 55 -53.20 -23.26 -27.54
N THR A 56 -53.42 -24.45 -28.10
CA THR A 56 -53.14 -25.73 -27.42
C THR A 56 -51.67 -25.85 -26.99
N LYS A 57 -50.74 -25.48 -27.87
CA LYS A 57 -49.30 -25.54 -27.56
C LYS A 57 -48.89 -24.46 -26.56
N ASN A 58 -49.59 -23.32 -26.55
CA ASN A 58 -49.33 -22.26 -25.59
C ASN A 58 -49.79 -22.66 -24.17
N GLU A 59 -50.91 -23.39 -24.06
CA GLU A 59 -51.35 -24.02 -22.81
C GLU A 59 -50.35 -25.08 -22.33
N GLU A 60 -49.83 -25.92 -23.25
CA GLU A 60 -48.74 -26.87 -22.94
C GLU A 60 -47.47 -26.15 -22.46
N CYS A 61 -47.10 -25.04 -23.09
CA CYS A 61 -45.98 -24.20 -22.65
C CYS A 61 -46.19 -23.67 -21.23
N TYR A 62 -47.42 -23.24 -20.92
CA TYR A 62 -47.77 -22.77 -19.58
C TYR A 62 -47.65 -23.89 -18.55
N ALA A 63 -48.20 -25.07 -18.85
CA ALA A 63 -48.14 -26.24 -17.98
C ALA A 63 -46.70 -26.70 -17.69
N GLU A 64 -45.82 -26.68 -18.70
CA GLU A 64 -44.40 -27.00 -18.51
C GLU A 64 -43.65 -25.92 -17.74
N LEU A 65 -43.99 -24.64 -17.97
CA LEU A 65 -43.39 -23.52 -17.25
C LEU A 65 -43.69 -23.59 -15.76
N ILE A 66 -44.96 -23.73 -15.35
CA ILE A 66 -45.35 -23.72 -13.93
C ILE A 66 -44.73 -24.85 -13.11
N GLN A 67 -44.45 -25.99 -13.74
CA GLN A 67 -43.75 -27.13 -13.09
C GLN A 67 -42.28 -26.84 -12.79
N CYS A 68 -41.71 -25.84 -13.47
CA CYS A 68 -40.31 -25.46 -13.33
C CYS A 68 -40.11 -24.23 -12.44
N LEU A 69 -41.17 -23.65 -11.86
CA LEU A 69 -41.09 -22.45 -11.03
C LEU A 69 -41.16 -22.78 -9.54
N ASP A 70 -40.54 -21.93 -8.72
CA ASP A 70 -40.80 -21.90 -7.27
C ASP A 70 -42.12 -21.18 -6.96
N ASP A 71 -42.60 -21.31 -5.72
CA ASP A 71 -43.86 -20.72 -5.28
C ASP A 71 -43.89 -19.19 -5.45
N THR A 72 -42.75 -18.51 -5.29
CA THR A 72 -42.65 -17.05 -5.45
C THR A 72 -42.84 -16.66 -6.91
N SER A 73 -42.10 -17.29 -7.83
CA SER A 73 -42.21 -17.02 -9.26
C SER A 73 -43.55 -17.45 -9.84
N LEU A 74 -44.12 -18.56 -9.34
CA LEU A 74 -45.45 -19.02 -9.71
C LEU A 74 -46.52 -17.98 -9.34
N SER A 75 -46.40 -17.36 -8.16
CA SER A 75 -47.35 -16.34 -7.70
C SER A 75 -47.43 -15.12 -8.62
N LEU A 76 -46.35 -14.82 -9.36
CA LEU A 76 -46.30 -13.71 -10.33
C LEU A 76 -47.13 -14.00 -11.59
N VAL A 77 -47.23 -15.25 -12.02
CA VAL A 77 -47.85 -15.63 -13.31
C VAL A 77 -49.22 -16.27 -13.16
N MET A 78 -49.49 -16.92 -12.02
CA MET A 78 -50.65 -17.81 -11.84
C MET A 78 -52.02 -17.11 -11.94
N ARG A 79 -52.08 -15.78 -11.81
CA ARG A 79 -53.33 -15.00 -11.91
C ARG A 79 -53.48 -14.27 -13.23
N ASP A 80 -52.38 -13.75 -13.77
CA ASP A 80 -52.39 -12.82 -14.90
C ASP A 80 -52.12 -13.51 -16.25
N ALA A 81 -51.59 -14.74 -16.24
CA ALA A 81 -51.22 -15.48 -17.45
C ALA A 81 -51.70 -16.94 -17.43
N THR A 82 -52.86 -17.21 -16.83
CA THR A 82 -53.47 -18.54 -16.82
C THR A 82 -53.54 -19.11 -18.23
N ASP A 83 -52.97 -20.30 -18.41
CA ASP A 83 -52.98 -21.05 -19.67
C ASP A 83 -52.29 -20.33 -20.84
N ASP A 84 -51.50 -19.29 -20.56
CA ASP A 84 -50.74 -18.53 -21.56
C ASP A 84 -49.24 -18.55 -21.25
N GLY A 85 -48.53 -19.52 -21.83
CA GLY A 85 -47.10 -19.72 -21.59
C GLY A 85 -46.25 -18.57 -22.07
N ARG A 86 -46.60 -17.95 -23.21
CA ARG A 86 -45.90 -16.80 -23.78
C ARG A 86 -46.03 -15.57 -22.89
N LYS A 87 -47.24 -15.28 -22.42
CA LYS A 87 -47.48 -14.17 -21.49
C LYS A 87 -46.83 -14.43 -20.13
N ALA A 88 -46.89 -15.65 -19.61
CA ALA A 88 -46.26 -16.01 -18.35
C ALA A 88 -44.73 -15.83 -18.40
N LEU A 89 -44.07 -16.29 -19.47
CA LEU A 89 -42.63 -16.09 -19.66
C LEU A 89 -42.29 -14.60 -19.81
N GLN A 90 -43.15 -13.81 -20.47
CA GLN A 90 -42.95 -12.37 -20.61
C GLN A 90 -43.03 -11.65 -19.25
N ILE A 91 -44.01 -11.98 -18.40
CA ILE A 91 -44.12 -11.42 -17.04
C ILE A 91 -42.87 -11.72 -16.20
N LEU A 92 -42.36 -12.95 -16.27
CA LEU A 92 -41.13 -13.34 -15.56
C LEU A 92 -39.92 -12.56 -16.08
N ARG A 93 -39.78 -12.44 -17.42
CA ARG A 93 -38.73 -11.61 -18.03
C ARG A 93 -38.83 -10.18 -17.54
N ASP A 94 -40.02 -9.60 -17.55
CA ASP A 94 -40.20 -8.22 -17.12
C ASP A 94 -39.90 -8.06 -15.62
N HIS A 95 -40.31 -8.99 -14.76
CA HIS A 95 -40.00 -8.91 -13.34
C HIS A 95 -38.49 -9.03 -13.06
N TYR A 96 -37.85 -10.09 -13.56
CA TYR A 96 -36.46 -10.42 -13.24
C TYR A 96 -35.44 -9.63 -14.07
N ALA A 97 -35.75 -9.23 -15.31
CA ALA A 97 -34.89 -8.34 -16.10
C ALA A 97 -35.01 -6.89 -15.66
N ASN A 98 -36.19 -6.43 -15.21
CA ASN A 98 -36.32 -5.07 -14.69
C ASN A 98 -35.77 -4.91 -13.28
N GLN A 99 -35.66 -5.95 -12.46
CA GLN A 99 -34.93 -5.90 -11.19
C GLN A 99 -33.40 -5.73 -11.37
N GLY A 100 -32.87 -6.08 -12.54
CA GLY A 100 -31.49 -5.79 -12.92
C GLY A 100 -31.18 -4.29 -13.00
N LYS A 101 -32.10 -3.44 -13.49
CA LYS A 101 -31.84 -2.00 -13.73
C LYS A 101 -31.70 -1.16 -12.45
N PRO A 102 -32.61 -1.23 -11.46
CA PRO A 102 -32.42 -0.60 -10.16
C PRO A 102 -31.14 -1.09 -9.49
N ARG A 103 -30.84 -2.39 -9.59
CA ARG A 103 -29.62 -2.99 -9.03
C ARG A 103 -28.35 -2.46 -9.70
N ILE A 104 -28.34 -2.28 -11.02
CA ILE A 104 -27.25 -1.62 -11.76
C ILE A 104 -27.05 -0.18 -11.24
N ILE A 105 -28.13 0.59 -11.10
CA ILE A 105 -28.06 1.97 -10.58
C ILE A 105 -27.54 1.98 -9.14
N THR A 106 -28.00 1.06 -8.29
CA THR A 106 -27.50 0.90 -6.91
C THR A 106 -26.01 0.56 -6.91
N LEU A 107 -25.56 -0.38 -7.74
CA LEU A 107 -24.14 -0.75 -7.87
C LEU A 107 -23.28 0.42 -8.36
N TYR A 108 -23.76 1.20 -9.33
CA TYR A 108 -23.09 2.44 -9.76
C TYR A 108 -23.02 3.47 -8.62
N THR A 109 -24.09 3.60 -7.83
CA THR A 109 -24.14 4.51 -6.68
C THR A 109 -23.16 4.07 -5.59
N GLU A 110 -23.11 2.77 -5.30
CA GLU A 110 -22.15 2.16 -4.36
C GLU A 110 -20.70 2.38 -4.81
N LEU A 111 -20.42 2.20 -6.11
CA LEU A 111 -19.07 2.40 -6.64
C LEU A 111 -18.67 3.88 -6.69
N THR A 112 -19.59 4.79 -6.96
CA THR A 112 -19.32 6.25 -7.05
C THR A 112 -19.16 6.91 -5.68
N SER A 113 -19.81 6.32 -4.68
CA SER A 113 -19.77 6.73 -3.27
C SER A 113 -18.83 5.85 -2.44
N LEU A 114 -17.98 5.06 -3.12
CA LEU A 114 -17.01 4.19 -2.49
C LEU A 114 -15.96 5.05 -1.78
N GLU A 115 -15.87 4.93 -0.45
CA GLU A 115 -14.85 5.59 0.36
C GLU A 115 -14.22 4.57 1.31
N LYS A 116 -12.93 4.74 1.60
CA LYS A 116 -12.24 3.92 2.60
C LYS A 116 -12.60 4.40 4.01
N ALA A 117 -13.15 3.52 4.83
CA ALA A 117 -13.46 3.86 6.22
C ALA A 117 -12.20 4.02 7.10
N LEU A 118 -12.36 4.70 8.25
CA LEU A 118 -11.28 5.03 9.20
C LEU A 118 -10.51 3.81 9.72
N HIS A 119 -11.21 2.70 10.00
CA HIS A 119 -10.62 1.46 10.56
C HIS A 119 -10.44 0.35 9.52
N GLU A 120 -10.67 0.66 8.25
CA GLU A 120 -10.64 -0.30 7.17
C GLU A 120 -9.29 -0.28 6.45
N THR A 121 -8.85 -1.43 5.93
CA THR A 121 -7.64 -1.48 5.09
C THR A 121 -7.96 -1.06 3.65
N VAL A 122 -6.95 -0.64 2.89
CA VAL A 122 -7.15 -0.36 1.45
C VAL A 122 -7.56 -1.62 0.70
N THR A 123 -7.08 -2.78 1.14
CA THR A 123 -7.41 -4.08 0.56
C THR A 123 -8.90 -4.39 0.70
N ASP A 124 -9.53 -4.10 1.85
CA ASP A 124 -10.98 -4.30 2.05
C ASP A 124 -11.82 -3.39 1.15
N CYS A 125 -11.41 -2.12 1.02
CA CYS A 125 -12.05 -1.16 0.12
C CYS A 125 -11.97 -1.63 -1.35
N LEU A 126 -10.81 -2.18 -1.75
CA LEU A 126 -10.61 -2.72 -3.08
C LEU A 126 -11.47 -3.97 -3.33
N ILE A 127 -11.59 -4.87 -2.35
CA ILE A 127 -12.46 -6.06 -2.44
C ILE A 127 -13.93 -5.64 -2.65
N ARG A 128 -14.38 -4.59 -1.94
CA ARG A 128 -15.74 -4.05 -2.13
C ARG A 128 -15.95 -3.48 -3.53
N ALA A 129 -14.98 -2.72 -4.03
CA ALA A 129 -15.00 -2.21 -5.41
C ALA A 129 -15.06 -3.36 -6.42
N GLU A 130 -14.22 -4.40 -6.25
CA GLU A 130 -14.20 -5.57 -7.12
C GLU A 130 -15.51 -6.35 -7.09
N LYS A 131 -16.14 -6.50 -5.93
CA LYS A 131 -17.45 -7.13 -5.80
C LYS A 131 -18.52 -6.36 -6.60
N ALA A 132 -18.54 -5.03 -6.50
CA ALA A 132 -19.48 -4.19 -7.25
C ALA A 132 -19.21 -4.25 -8.77
N ILE A 133 -17.95 -4.15 -9.20
CA ILE A 133 -17.54 -4.25 -10.61
C ILE A 133 -17.90 -5.61 -11.19
N THR A 134 -17.69 -6.69 -10.43
CA THR A 134 -18.03 -8.06 -10.87
C THR A 134 -19.54 -8.24 -11.01
N ALA A 135 -20.33 -7.68 -10.09
CA ALA A 135 -21.79 -7.67 -10.21
C ALA A 135 -22.28 -6.88 -11.44
N LEU A 136 -21.65 -5.73 -11.76
CA LEU A 136 -21.93 -4.97 -12.98
C LEU A 136 -21.56 -5.77 -14.24
N LYS A 137 -20.40 -6.44 -14.27
CA LYS A 137 -20.01 -7.30 -15.39
C LYS A 137 -20.99 -8.45 -15.62
N ASN A 138 -21.50 -9.06 -14.56
CA ASN A 138 -22.52 -10.12 -14.65
C ASN A 138 -23.83 -9.58 -15.22
N ALA A 139 -24.15 -8.30 -14.98
CA ALA A 139 -25.30 -7.60 -15.56
C ALA A 139 -25.04 -7.08 -17.00
N LYS A 140 -23.96 -7.54 -17.67
CA LYS A 140 -23.53 -7.11 -19.02
C LYS A 140 -23.15 -5.63 -19.14
N GLU A 141 -22.89 -4.95 -18.03
CA GLU A 141 -22.36 -3.60 -17.98
C GLU A 141 -20.82 -3.64 -17.96
N THR A 142 -20.18 -3.04 -18.96
CA THR A 142 -18.71 -2.98 -19.05
C THR A 142 -18.21 -1.59 -18.72
N LEU A 143 -17.40 -1.49 -17.67
CA LEU A 143 -16.70 -0.26 -17.32
C LEU A 143 -15.28 -0.26 -17.86
N SER A 144 -14.81 0.92 -18.28
CA SER A 144 -13.42 1.11 -18.66
C SER A 144 -12.52 1.07 -17.41
N ASP A 145 -11.32 0.51 -17.57
CA ASP A 145 -10.32 0.45 -16.49
C ASP A 145 -10.00 1.86 -15.96
N GLY A 146 -9.94 2.87 -16.83
CA GLY A 146 -9.72 4.26 -16.43
C GLY A 146 -10.82 4.82 -15.53
N LEU A 147 -12.09 4.50 -15.80
CA LEU A 147 -13.21 4.93 -14.96
C LEU A 147 -13.18 4.23 -13.61
N ILE A 148 -12.93 2.91 -13.59
CA ILE A 148 -12.77 2.14 -12.35
C ILE A 148 -11.65 2.73 -11.48
N ILE A 149 -10.49 3.02 -12.08
CA ILE A 149 -9.34 3.60 -11.37
C ILE A 149 -9.70 4.97 -10.81
N ALA A 150 -10.36 5.83 -11.58
CA ALA A 150 -10.77 7.16 -11.12
C ALA A 150 -11.73 7.10 -9.92
N MET A 151 -12.70 6.17 -9.96
CA MET A 151 -13.66 5.98 -8.86
C MET A 151 -12.97 5.50 -7.58
N ILE A 152 -12.02 4.57 -7.68
CA ILE A 152 -11.26 4.08 -6.52
C ILE A 152 -10.34 5.19 -5.97
N LEU A 153 -9.63 5.92 -6.84
CA LEU A 153 -8.75 7.01 -6.42
C LEU A 153 -9.50 8.11 -5.66
N LYS A 154 -10.74 8.44 -6.07
CA LYS A 154 -11.61 9.38 -5.36
C LYS A 154 -11.97 8.90 -3.94
N GLY A 155 -12.11 7.59 -3.76
CA GLY A 155 -12.46 6.97 -2.48
C GLY A 155 -11.32 6.79 -1.49
N LEU A 156 -10.06 7.04 -1.90
CA LEU A 156 -8.90 6.91 -1.03
C LEU A 156 -8.71 8.17 -0.16
N PRO A 157 -8.23 8.01 1.09
CA PRO A 157 -8.02 9.14 1.99
C PRO A 157 -6.78 9.94 1.60
N ASP A 158 -6.66 11.14 2.16
CA ASP A 158 -5.61 12.11 1.87
C ASP A 158 -4.16 11.58 2.00
N SER A 159 -3.92 10.56 2.82
CA SER A 159 -2.60 9.91 2.92
C SER A 159 -2.13 9.29 1.59
N TYR A 160 -3.05 8.97 0.69
CA TYR A 160 -2.77 8.40 -0.63
C TYR A 160 -2.64 9.46 -1.74
N LYS A 161 -2.70 10.76 -1.42
CA LYS A 161 -2.47 11.84 -2.40
C LYS A 161 -1.18 11.67 -3.22
N PRO A 162 -0.01 11.31 -2.64
CA PRO A 162 1.21 11.08 -3.43
C PRO A 162 1.05 9.95 -4.46
N PHE A 163 0.33 8.89 -4.10
CA PHE A 163 0.02 7.78 -4.99
C PHE A 163 -0.92 8.21 -6.12
N SER A 164 -1.98 8.95 -5.80
CA SER A 164 -2.92 9.48 -6.81
C SER A 164 -2.22 10.36 -7.85
N ILE A 165 -1.25 11.18 -7.42
CA ILE A 165 -0.43 12.00 -8.32
C ILE A 165 0.43 11.10 -9.22
N HIS A 166 1.11 10.10 -8.67
CA HIS A 166 1.94 9.17 -9.44
C HIS A 166 1.14 8.44 -10.53
N VAL A 167 -0.07 7.96 -10.18
CA VAL A 167 -0.98 7.28 -11.10
C VAL A 167 -1.52 8.23 -12.19
N THR A 168 -1.76 9.50 -11.85
CA THR A 168 -2.28 10.48 -12.82
C THR A 168 -1.20 10.98 -13.78
N GLN A 169 0.06 11.01 -13.34
CA GLN A 169 1.20 11.47 -14.16
C GLN A 169 1.79 10.38 -15.05
N SER A 170 1.51 9.11 -14.78
CA SER A 170 2.00 8.03 -15.63
C SER A 170 1.35 8.11 -17.02
N ALA A 171 2.15 8.32 -18.06
CA ALA A 171 1.70 8.51 -19.43
C ALA A 171 1.14 7.24 -20.11
N SER A 172 1.24 6.07 -19.47
CA SER A 172 0.73 4.80 -20.00
C SER A 172 -0.69 4.54 -19.52
N GLU A 173 -1.55 4.01 -20.38
CA GLU A 173 -2.81 3.41 -19.93
C GLU A 173 -2.53 2.34 -18.86
N ILE A 174 -3.14 2.52 -17.69
CA ILE A 174 -2.99 1.60 -16.57
C ILE A 174 -4.18 0.64 -16.60
N THR A 175 -3.90 -0.65 -16.69
CA THR A 175 -4.92 -1.67 -16.50
C THR A 175 -5.27 -1.82 -15.02
N PHE A 176 -6.50 -2.26 -14.72
CA PHE A 176 -6.94 -2.47 -13.35
C PHE A 176 -6.01 -3.43 -12.58
N ALA A 177 -5.47 -4.45 -13.25
CA ALA A 177 -4.50 -5.37 -12.66
C ALA A 177 -3.19 -4.67 -12.25
N LYS A 178 -2.65 -3.80 -13.11
CA LYS A 178 -1.44 -3.03 -12.81
C LYS A 178 -1.67 -2.04 -11.68
N PHE A 179 -2.83 -1.35 -11.70
CA PHE A 179 -3.25 -0.44 -10.63
C PHE A 179 -3.26 -1.12 -9.26
N LYS A 180 -3.86 -2.31 -9.15
CA LYS A 180 -3.89 -3.09 -7.89
C LYS A 180 -2.50 -3.43 -7.35
N SER A 181 -1.58 -3.79 -8.23
CA SER A 181 -0.20 -4.09 -7.83
C SER A 181 0.52 -2.84 -7.31
N MET A 182 0.34 -1.69 -7.98
CA MET A 182 0.92 -0.42 -7.53
C MET A 182 0.32 0.02 -6.18
N LEU A 183 -1.00 -0.09 -6.01
CA LEU A 183 -1.69 0.29 -4.78
C LEU A 183 -1.21 -0.54 -3.58
N ARG A 184 -1.05 -1.86 -3.76
CA ARG A 184 -0.49 -2.74 -2.71
C ARG A 184 0.95 -2.40 -2.35
N SER A 185 1.80 -2.12 -3.35
CA SER A 185 3.19 -1.70 -3.12
C SER A 185 3.27 -0.38 -2.34
N PHE A 186 2.39 0.58 -2.66
CA PHE A 186 2.32 1.84 -1.93
C PHE A 186 1.81 1.64 -0.50
N GLU A 187 0.78 0.81 -0.29
CA GLU A 187 0.27 0.47 1.04
C GLU A 187 1.36 -0.16 1.92
N GLU A 188 2.17 -1.07 1.37
CA GLU A 188 3.29 -1.68 2.08
C GLU A 188 4.35 -0.64 2.47
N THR A 189 4.62 0.33 1.60
CA THR A 189 5.54 1.44 1.88
C THR A 189 5.01 2.37 2.96
N GLU A 190 3.71 2.70 2.95
CA GLU A 190 3.05 3.50 3.98
C GLU A 190 2.97 2.79 5.35
N LYS A 191 2.79 1.46 5.37
CA LYS A 191 2.86 0.66 6.61
C LYS A 191 4.24 0.72 7.27
N LEU A 192 5.30 0.86 6.48
CA LEU A 192 6.65 1.07 7.01
C LEU A 192 6.87 2.50 7.51
N ASN A 193 6.22 3.48 6.86
CA ASN A 193 6.32 4.91 7.17
C ASN A 193 5.45 5.36 8.35
N THR A 194 4.40 4.60 8.69
CA THR A 194 3.47 4.83 9.82
C THR A 194 4.00 4.35 11.17
N LYS A 195 5.19 3.75 11.23
CA LYS A 195 5.94 3.78 12.49
C LYS A 195 6.09 5.24 12.86
N PRO A 196 5.78 5.64 14.12
CA PRO A 196 5.85 7.03 14.48
C PRO A 196 7.25 7.51 14.11
N LYS A 197 7.31 8.58 13.31
CA LYS A 197 8.42 9.53 13.38
C LYS A 197 8.36 10.10 14.80
N VAL A 198 8.77 9.31 15.79
CA VAL A 198 9.55 9.88 16.87
C VAL A 198 10.68 10.53 16.11
N ASP A 199 10.77 11.85 16.18
CA ASP A 199 11.86 12.63 15.64
C ASP A 199 13.17 12.11 16.25
N GLN A 200 13.67 10.99 15.73
CA GLN A 200 15.06 10.64 15.75
C GLN A 200 15.67 11.38 14.56
N VAL A 201 15.58 12.71 14.62
CA VAL A 201 16.78 13.49 14.36
C VAL A 201 17.82 12.82 15.23
N ILE A 202 18.81 12.17 14.63
CA ILE A 202 20.03 11.80 15.33
C ILE A 202 20.68 13.12 15.72
N LYS A 203 20.14 13.75 16.77
CA LYS A 203 20.90 14.60 17.62
C LYS A 203 21.91 13.61 18.18
N ALA A 204 23.13 13.68 17.69
CA ALA A 204 24.26 13.06 18.37
C ALA A 204 24.34 13.74 19.73
N GLU A 205 23.49 13.31 20.66
CA GLU A 205 23.63 13.55 22.08
C GLU A 205 24.82 12.70 22.49
N PHE A 206 26.00 13.28 22.26
CA PHE A 206 27.17 12.95 23.04
C PHE A 206 26.71 12.92 24.50
N PRO A 207 26.94 11.83 25.26
CA PRO A 207 26.54 11.76 26.65
C PRO A 207 27.27 12.87 27.41
N SER A 208 26.61 14.00 27.61
CA SER A 208 27.13 15.15 28.37
C SER A 208 27.28 14.81 29.86
N GLN A 209 26.88 13.60 30.28
CA GLN A 209 26.90 13.15 31.67
C GLN A 209 28.18 12.39 32.08
N THR A 210 29.14 12.15 31.17
CA THR A 210 30.41 11.46 31.52
C THR A 210 31.68 12.21 31.16
N MET A 211 31.60 13.38 30.54
CA MET A 211 32.79 14.13 30.15
C MET A 211 33.49 14.77 31.36
N THR A 212 34.71 14.31 31.64
CA THR A 212 35.67 14.92 32.56
C THR A 212 36.41 16.05 31.85
N CYS A 213 36.53 17.20 32.50
CA CYS A 213 37.34 18.30 31.99
C CYS A 213 38.82 17.92 32.05
N TYR A 214 39.48 17.75 30.90
CA TYR A 214 40.91 17.45 30.82
C TYR A 214 41.84 18.52 31.45
N GLY A 215 41.32 19.70 31.78
CA GLY A 215 42.09 20.79 32.41
C GLY A 215 42.03 20.81 33.94
N CYS A 216 40.97 20.27 34.56
CA CYS A 216 40.80 20.29 36.01
C CYS A 216 40.36 18.95 36.63
N GLY A 217 40.13 17.92 35.81
CA GLY A 217 39.71 16.59 36.21
C GLY A 217 38.25 16.46 36.69
N LYS A 218 37.50 17.55 36.80
CA LYS A 218 36.10 17.54 37.29
C LYS A 218 35.11 17.20 36.16
N ARG A 219 34.05 16.47 36.48
CA ARG A 219 32.97 16.09 35.54
C ARG A 219 31.96 17.22 35.33
N GLY A 220 31.30 17.22 34.17
CA GLY A 220 30.15 18.08 33.88
C GLY A 220 30.45 19.36 33.10
N HIS A 221 31.68 19.56 32.61
CA HIS A 221 32.03 20.66 31.71
C HIS A 221 33.25 20.31 30.83
N LEU A 222 33.41 21.01 29.70
CA LEU A 222 34.58 20.89 28.82
C LEU A 222 35.68 21.90 29.23
N VAL A 223 36.93 21.67 28.82
CA VAL A 223 38.09 22.55 29.10
C VAL A 223 37.86 24.02 28.70
N ARG A 224 36.97 24.26 27.72
CA ARG A 224 36.58 25.59 27.26
C ARG A 224 35.68 26.34 28.24
N GLU A 225 34.87 25.60 29.01
CA GLU A 225 33.86 26.11 29.94
C GLU A 225 34.28 25.88 31.41
N CYS A 226 35.57 25.59 31.62
CA CYS A 226 36.10 25.33 32.95
C CYS A 226 36.11 26.61 33.81
N PRO A 227 35.37 26.65 34.93
CA PRO A 227 35.33 27.82 35.79
C PRO A 227 36.69 28.15 36.43
N ALA A 228 37.59 27.16 36.51
CA ALA A 228 38.97 27.35 36.98
C ALA A 228 39.89 28.03 35.95
N LYS A 229 39.42 28.28 34.72
CA LYS A 229 40.23 28.88 33.62
C LYS A 229 40.10 30.40 33.53
N SER A 230 39.66 31.07 34.59
CA SER A 230 39.42 32.52 34.58
C SER A 230 40.60 33.38 35.04
N GLU A 231 41.84 32.86 35.08
CA GLU A 231 43.02 33.73 35.06
C GLU A 231 43.30 34.17 33.62
N LYS A 232 42.75 35.34 33.25
CA LYS A 232 43.09 36.01 31.99
C LYS A 232 44.60 36.30 31.99
N LYS A 233 45.36 35.52 31.24
CA LYS A 233 46.79 35.76 31.02
C LYS A 233 46.93 36.99 30.12
N TRP A 234 47.24 38.13 30.71
CA TRP A 234 47.49 39.39 30.00
C TRP A 234 48.99 39.64 29.89
N CYS A 235 49.46 39.99 28.70
CA CYS A 235 50.81 40.49 28.50
C CYS A 235 50.77 41.99 28.21
N ASN A 236 51.45 42.79 29.02
CA ASN A 236 51.57 44.24 28.86
C ASN A 236 52.44 44.62 27.65
N TYR A 237 53.42 43.80 27.30
CA TYR A 237 54.33 44.08 26.17
C TYR A 237 53.62 43.93 24.81
N HIS A 238 52.84 42.86 24.65
CA HIS A 238 52.11 42.57 23.41
C HIS A 238 50.63 43.02 23.46
N LYS A 239 50.19 43.64 24.57
CA LYS A 239 48.79 44.07 24.84
C LYS A 239 47.77 43.02 24.41
N SER A 240 48.05 41.76 24.72
CA SER A 240 47.28 40.61 24.24
C SER A 240 47.01 39.62 25.37
N THR A 241 45.88 38.90 25.23
CA THR A 241 45.42 37.91 26.20
C THR A 241 45.93 36.49 25.90
N THR A 242 46.86 36.34 24.95
CA THR A 242 47.37 35.02 24.52
C THR A 242 48.38 34.40 25.49
N HIS A 243 49.07 35.21 26.31
CA HIS A 243 50.06 34.75 27.30
C HIS A 243 50.25 35.81 28.40
N SER A 244 50.89 35.45 29.51
CA SER A 244 51.18 36.37 30.63
C SER A 244 52.57 36.99 30.45
N ASP A 245 52.82 38.13 31.11
CA ASP A 245 54.17 38.77 31.11
C ASP A 245 55.27 37.77 31.49
N SER A 246 55.02 36.90 32.47
CA SER A 246 55.97 35.87 32.92
C SER A 246 56.38 34.86 31.84
N THR A 247 55.54 34.64 30.83
CA THR A 247 55.80 33.70 29.72
C THR A 247 56.06 34.42 28.40
N CYS A 248 56.28 35.74 28.45
CA CYS A 248 56.60 36.54 27.29
C CYS A 248 58.04 36.25 26.82
N ARG A 249 58.14 35.59 25.65
CA ARG A 249 59.42 35.26 25.00
C ARG A 249 60.31 36.50 24.76
N SER A 250 59.70 37.67 24.57
CA SER A 250 60.43 38.94 24.42
C SER A 250 61.07 39.40 25.73
N GLN A 251 60.44 39.13 26.88
CA GLN A 251 60.95 39.50 28.19
C GLN A 251 62.04 38.53 28.68
N GLN A 252 61.96 37.23 28.32
CA GLN A 252 63.00 36.24 28.62
C GLN A 252 64.34 36.58 27.95
N LYS A 253 64.32 37.05 26.69
CA LYS A 253 65.55 37.47 25.98
C LYS A 253 66.28 38.65 26.64
N SER A 254 65.59 39.45 27.46
CA SER A 254 66.20 40.55 28.22
C SER A 254 66.88 40.07 29.51
N LYS A 255 66.41 38.99 30.13
CA LYS A 255 67.03 38.42 31.35
C LYS A 255 68.24 37.54 31.04
N ASP A 256 68.25 36.87 29.90
CA ASP A 256 69.35 35.96 29.52
C ASP A 256 70.65 36.69 29.09
N GLN A 257 70.62 38.01 28.89
CA GLN A 257 71.81 38.82 28.59
C GLN A 257 72.54 39.38 29.83
N ALA A 258 72.03 39.13 31.05
CA ALA A 258 72.58 39.70 32.30
C ALA A 258 73.21 38.68 33.26
N LYS A 259 73.69 37.52 32.76
CA LYS A 259 74.57 36.62 33.51
C LYS A 259 75.84 36.35 32.70
N GLN A 260 76.82 37.23 32.88
CA GLN A 260 78.18 37.02 32.37
C GLN A 260 79.15 36.96 33.57
N VAL A 261 80.12 36.04 33.45
CA VAL A 261 81.45 35.99 34.08
C VAL A 261 81.56 35.53 35.55
N SER A 262 82.19 34.36 35.73
CA SER A 262 83.27 34.19 36.71
C SER A 262 84.22 33.06 36.26
N GLU A 263 85.49 33.42 36.15
CA GLU A 263 86.63 32.68 35.61
C GLU A 263 87.08 31.48 36.46
N LYS A 264 87.65 30.44 35.82
CA LYS A 264 89.00 29.89 36.12
C LYS A 264 89.37 28.68 35.23
N GLU A 265 90.31 28.96 34.32
CA GLU A 265 91.50 28.22 33.86
C GLU A 265 91.57 26.67 33.67
N ASN A 266 92.03 26.31 32.46
CA ASN A 266 92.96 25.23 32.05
C ASN A 266 92.49 23.76 32.17
N THR A 267 92.56 22.85 31.16
CA THR A 267 93.50 22.66 30.03
C THR A 267 92.89 21.82 28.88
N SER A 268 93.38 22.11 27.65
CA SER A 268 93.69 21.22 26.50
C SER A 268 92.61 20.53 25.63
N LYS A 269 92.66 20.94 24.34
CA LYS A 269 92.60 20.22 23.05
C LYS A 269 91.25 19.77 22.45
N ASP A 270 90.97 20.42 21.32
CA ASP A 270 90.52 19.93 20.01
C ASP A 270 89.44 18.83 19.93
N GLU A 271 88.28 19.15 19.34
CA GLU A 271 87.93 18.82 17.94
C GLU A 271 86.42 19.03 17.71
N HIS A 272 86.09 19.51 16.50
CA HIS A 272 84.74 19.84 16.07
C HIS A 272 83.86 18.59 15.88
N SER A 273 82.65 18.60 16.44
CA SER A 273 81.59 17.67 16.07
C SER A 273 80.23 18.37 16.10
N PHE A 274 79.59 18.46 14.93
CA PHE A 274 78.17 18.81 14.79
C PHE A 274 77.40 17.54 14.43
N ALA A 275 76.44 17.15 15.28
CA ALA A 275 75.50 16.07 15.00
C ALA A 275 74.06 16.59 15.09
N PHE A 276 73.36 16.59 13.95
CA PHE A 276 71.91 16.76 13.86
C PHE A 276 71.24 15.40 14.08
N LYS A 277 70.24 15.33 14.97
CA LYS A 277 69.35 14.16 15.12
C LYS A 277 67.97 14.51 14.56
N VAL A 278 67.56 13.78 13.53
CA VAL A 278 66.19 13.71 13.01
C VAL A 278 65.57 12.43 13.58
N ASN A 279 64.29 12.48 13.97
CA ASN A 279 63.55 11.32 14.47
C ASN A 279 62.36 11.06 13.52
N ASP A 280 62.36 9.91 12.85
CA ASP A 280 61.29 9.40 11.98
C ASP A 280 60.38 8.43 12.76
N GLU A 281 59.07 8.46 12.51
CA GLU A 281 58.14 7.38 12.88
C GLU A 281 57.23 7.00 11.70
N ALA A 282 56.96 5.69 11.61
CA ALA A 282 56.75 4.91 10.39
C ALA A 282 55.29 4.78 9.90
N THR A 283 55.18 4.42 8.62
CA THR A 283 53.97 4.17 7.82
C THR A 283 53.44 2.73 7.96
N GLY A 284 52.11 2.57 8.09
CA GLY A 284 51.40 1.27 8.12
C GLY A 284 50.71 0.92 6.80
N LYS A 285 50.92 -0.33 6.33
CA LYS A 285 50.48 -0.89 5.03
C LYS A 285 48.97 -1.19 4.95
N ILE A 286 48.43 -1.00 3.74
CA ILE A 286 47.07 -1.35 3.28
C ILE A 286 47.15 -2.70 2.56
N ASN A 287 46.25 -3.65 2.84
CA ASN A 287 46.07 -4.85 2.01
C ASN A 287 44.59 -5.01 1.60
N ARG A 288 44.38 -5.19 0.29
CA ARG A 288 43.11 -5.48 -0.41
C ARG A 288 42.72 -6.95 -0.24
N MET A 289 41.42 -7.25 -0.18
CA MET A 289 40.89 -8.59 -0.49
C MET A 289 39.66 -8.46 -1.38
N GLY A 290 39.63 -9.28 -2.43
CA GLY A 290 38.66 -9.25 -3.53
C GLY A 290 37.47 -10.19 -3.38
N MET A 291 36.58 -10.07 -4.37
CA MET A 291 35.36 -10.81 -4.65
C MET A 291 35.41 -12.32 -4.41
N LEU A 292 34.38 -12.82 -3.72
CA LEU A 292 33.37 -13.76 -4.25
C LEU A 292 32.07 -13.54 -3.46
#